data_AF-A0A5C8RSG4-F1
#
_entry.id   AF-A0A5C8RSG4-F1
#
_cell.length_a   1.000
_cell.length_b   1.000
_cell.length_c   1.000
_cell.angle_alpha   90.00
_cell.angle_beta   90.00
_cell.angle_gamma   90.00
#
_symmetry.space_group_name_H-M   'P 1'
#
loop_
_entity.id
_entity.type
_entity.pdbx_description
1 polymer ?
#
loop_
_entity_poly.entity_id
_entity_poly.type
_entity_poly.pdbx_seq_one_letter_code
_entity_poly.pdbx_strand_id
1 'polypeptide(L)'
;SYERLQAALSDLFGLTLSQGGLMNLLQRAQKRFRSGRDEAVSILRRAMVVASDETGVRIEGSNAYHWVFHSAQAVVHTASPTRGAIVVREMMDGHRPAVWISDRYTAQQGHAAAHQTCLAHLARDVAYAVDTSDDPVPWRLQLWLQSVFA
;
A
#
# COMPACT_ATOMS: atom_id res chain seq x y z
N SER A 1 -18.55 -6.82 1.42
CA SER A 1 -18.99 -8.07 0.77
C SER A 1 -19.92 -7.74 -0.38
N TYR A 2 -20.12 -8.67 -1.31
CA TYR A 2 -21.07 -8.50 -2.43
C TYR A 2 -22.50 -8.25 -1.94
N GLU A 3 -22.93 -8.94 -0.89
CA GLU A 3 -24.21 -8.71 -0.20
C GLU A 3 -24.42 -7.25 0.21
N ARG A 4 -23.42 -6.65 0.89
CA ARG A 4 -23.51 -5.25 1.34
C ARG A 4 -23.59 -4.28 0.18
N LEU A 5 -22.84 -4.53 -0.90
CA LEU A 5 -22.89 -3.69 -2.10
C LEU A 5 -24.23 -3.83 -2.83
N GLN A 6 -24.76 -5.04 -2.92
CA GLN A 6 -26.09 -5.31 -3.48
C GLN A 6 -27.19 -4.59 -2.69
N ALA A 7 -27.17 -4.69 -1.36
CA ALA A 7 -28.11 -4.00 -0.49
C ALA A 7 -28.01 -2.47 -0.68
N ALA A 8 -26.80 -1.91 -0.65
CA ALA A 8 -26.61 -0.47 -0.86
C ALA A 8 -27.14 0.02 -2.21
N LEU A 9 -26.95 -0.75 -3.30
CA LEU A 9 -27.46 -0.37 -4.61
C LEU A 9 -28.99 -0.46 -4.70
N SER A 10 -29.59 -1.46 -4.03
CA SER A 10 -31.04 -1.59 -3.91
C SER A 10 -31.62 -0.43 -3.10
N ASP A 11 -31.09 -0.19 -1.90
CA ASP A 11 -31.66 0.75 -0.93
C ASP A 11 -31.48 2.21 -1.34
N LEU A 12 -30.33 2.57 -1.94
CA LEU A 12 -30.02 3.95 -2.31
C LEU A 12 -30.48 4.31 -3.72
N PHE A 13 -30.55 3.33 -4.64
CA PHE A 13 -30.77 3.60 -6.06
C PHE A 13 -31.88 2.74 -6.70
N GLY A 14 -32.54 1.85 -5.95
CA GLY A 14 -33.58 0.97 -6.48
C GLY A 14 -33.07 -0.08 -7.48
N LEU A 15 -31.75 -0.36 -7.48
CA LEU A 15 -31.12 -1.26 -8.45
C LEU A 15 -31.03 -2.69 -7.91
N THR A 16 -31.89 -3.58 -8.41
CA THR A 16 -31.85 -5.00 -8.10
C THR A 16 -30.82 -5.73 -8.96
N LEU A 17 -29.67 -6.05 -8.37
CA LEU A 17 -28.57 -6.77 -9.03
C LEU A 17 -28.23 -8.04 -8.26
N SER A 18 -27.89 -9.12 -8.96
CA SER A 18 -27.31 -10.30 -8.32
C SER A 18 -25.83 -10.07 -8.01
N GLN A 19 -25.26 -10.85 -7.08
CA GLN A 19 -23.82 -10.83 -6.81
C GLN A 19 -22.99 -11.16 -8.07
N GLY A 20 -23.48 -12.07 -8.93
CA GLY A 20 -22.85 -12.34 -10.23
C GLY A 20 -22.91 -11.14 -11.18
N GLY A 21 -24.01 -10.38 -11.16
CA GLY A 21 -24.14 -9.11 -11.87
C GLY A 21 -23.12 -8.07 -11.40
N LEU A 22 -22.91 -7.96 -10.08
CA LEU A 22 -21.87 -7.11 -9.48
C LEU A 22 -20.47 -7.53 -9.89
N MET A 23 -20.16 -8.83 -9.88
CA MET A 23 -18.86 -9.34 -10.34
C MET A 23 -18.60 -8.94 -11.79
N ASN A 24 -19.58 -9.12 -12.68
CA ASN A 24 -19.48 -8.72 -14.08
C ASN A 24 -19.27 -7.21 -14.25
N LEU A 25 -19.92 -6.39 -13.41
CA LEU A 25 -19.71 -4.94 -13.40
C LEU A 25 -18.28 -4.58 -13.01
N LEU A 26 -17.75 -5.17 -11.94
CA LEU A 26 -16.38 -4.95 -11.48
C LEU A 26 -15.35 -5.40 -12.53
N GLN A 27 -15.56 -6.56 -13.16
CA GLN A 27 -14.70 -7.04 -14.25
C GLN A 27 -14.70 -6.09 -15.45
N ARG A 28 -15.85 -5.50 -15.82
CA ARG A 28 -15.90 -4.48 -16.87
C ARG A 28 -15.17 -3.21 -16.46
N ALA A 29 -15.37 -2.75 -15.23
CA ALA A 29 -14.71 -1.56 -14.70
C ALA A 29 -13.18 -1.73 -14.67
N GLN A 30 -12.69 -2.90 -14.25
CA GLN A 30 -11.26 -3.23 -14.24
C GLN A 30 -10.61 -2.98 -15.60
N LYS A 31 -11.27 -3.35 -16.70
CA LYS A 31 -10.72 -3.13 -18.06
C LYS A 31 -10.51 -1.64 -18.34
N ARG A 32 -11.35 -0.76 -17.78
CA ARG A 32 -11.30 0.69 -17.96
C ARG A 32 -10.19 1.36 -17.14
N PHE A 33 -9.80 0.77 -16.01
CA PHE A 33 -8.72 1.28 -15.16
C PHE A 33 -7.31 0.92 -15.67
N ARG A 34 -7.19 0.03 -16.66
CA ARG A 34 -5.88 -0.45 -17.14
C ARG A 34 -4.96 0.67 -17.58
N SER A 35 -5.43 1.56 -18.45
CA SER A 35 -4.59 2.67 -18.95
C SER A 35 -4.12 3.59 -17.81
N GLY A 36 -5.01 3.92 -16.87
CA GLY A 36 -4.65 4.75 -15.71
C GLY A 36 -3.64 4.06 -14.77
N ARG A 37 -3.76 2.74 -14.59
CA ARG A 37 -2.75 1.97 -13.87
C ARG A 37 -1.40 2.00 -14.59
N ASP A 38 -1.38 1.76 -15.89
CA ASP A 38 -0.14 1.72 -16.67
C ASP A 38 0.56 3.10 -16.68
N GLU A 39 -0.21 4.18 -16.72
CA GLU A 39 0.28 5.55 -16.55
C GLU A 39 0.85 5.78 -15.14
N ALA A 40 0.13 5.37 -14.09
CA ALA A 40 0.61 5.47 -12.71
C ALA A 40 1.92 4.69 -12.48
N VAL A 41 2.04 3.49 -13.07
CA VAL A 41 3.29 2.70 -13.06
C VAL A 41 4.40 3.45 -13.80
N SER A 42 4.11 4.03 -14.97
CA SER A 42 5.09 4.82 -15.71
C SER A 42 5.58 6.05 -14.93
N ILE A 43 4.69 6.74 -14.20
CA ILE A 43 5.06 7.84 -13.30
C ILE A 43 5.93 7.32 -12.15
N LEU A 44 5.54 6.22 -11.52
CA LEU A 44 6.29 5.60 -10.42
C LEU A 44 7.72 5.23 -10.84
N ARG A 45 7.90 4.67 -12.04
CA ARG A 45 9.20 4.30 -12.64
C ARG A 45 10.08 5.48 -13.07
N ARG A 46 9.66 6.72 -12.77
CA ARG A 46 10.45 7.94 -12.96
C ARG A 46 10.54 8.78 -11.68
N ALA A 47 9.86 8.36 -10.61
CA ALA A 47 9.79 9.11 -9.38
C ALA A 47 11.14 9.13 -8.66
N MET A 48 11.50 10.29 -8.09
CA MET A 48 12.71 10.43 -7.27
C MET A 48 12.53 9.88 -5.86
N VAL A 49 11.30 9.93 -5.34
CA VAL A 49 10.93 9.40 -4.03
C VAL A 49 9.80 8.42 -4.23
N VAL A 50 9.99 7.20 -3.75
CA VAL A 50 8.98 6.14 -3.76
C VAL A 50 8.80 5.63 -2.35
N ALA A 51 7.55 5.47 -1.95
CA ALA A 51 7.17 4.82 -0.72
C ALA A 51 6.44 3.51 -1.04
N SER A 52 6.60 2.51 -0.19
CA SER A 52 5.88 1.25 -0.33
C SER A 52 5.44 0.68 1.01
N ASP A 53 4.38 -0.11 0.94
CA ASP A 53 3.80 -0.84 2.05
C ASP A 53 3.09 -2.09 1.51
N GLU A 54 2.89 -3.07 2.38
CA GLU A 54 2.25 -4.33 2.04
C GLU A 54 1.40 -4.87 3.19
N THR A 55 0.35 -5.61 2.84
CA THR A 55 -0.45 -6.29 3.85
C THR A 55 -0.92 -7.66 3.37
N GLY A 56 -1.08 -8.58 4.31
CA GLY A 56 -1.57 -9.92 4.03
C GLY A 56 -3.04 -9.89 3.59
N VAL A 57 -3.36 -10.61 2.51
CA VAL A 57 -4.72 -10.79 2.00
C VAL A 57 -4.98 -12.24 1.65
N ARG A 58 -6.26 -12.57 1.46
CA ARG A 58 -6.73 -13.91 1.11
C ARG A 58 -7.40 -13.86 -0.25
N ILE A 59 -6.80 -14.52 -1.23
CA ILE A 59 -7.32 -14.59 -2.60
C ILE A 59 -7.67 -16.05 -2.85
N GLU A 60 -8.96 -16.32 -3.05
CA GLU A 60 -9.48 -17.68 -3.32
C GLU A 60 -9.00 -18.74 -2.32
N GLY A 61 -8.94 -18.38 -1.04
CA GLY A 61 -8.46 -19.30 -0.01
C GLY A 61 -6.93 -19.53 -0.02
N SER A 62 -6.17 -18.71 -0.73
CA SER A 62 -4.70 -18.73 -0.73
C SER A 62 -4.10 -17.46 -0.13
N ASN A 63 -2.97 -17.60 0.57
CA ASN A 63 -2.31 -16.47 1.23
C ASN A 63 -1.63 -15.67 0.14
N ALA A 64 -1.89 -14.37 0.13
CA ALA A 64 -1.32 -13.44 -0.81
C ALA A 64 -1.02 -12.12 -0.09
N TYR A 65 -0.47 -11.17 -0.83
CA TYR A 65 -0.09 -9.86 -0.33
C TYR A 65 -0.62 -8.79 -1.27
N HIS A 66 -1.21 -7.76 -0.69
CA HIS A 66 -1.53 -6.54 -1.40
C HIS A 66 -0.43 -5.52 -1.12
N TRP A 67 0.25 -5.12 -2.19
CA TRP A 67 1.29 -4.11 -2.18
C TRP A 67 0.72 -2.78 -2.65
N VAL A 68 1.16 -1.71 -2.00
CA VAL A 68 1.00 -0.34 -2.50
C VAL A 68 2.37 0.27 -2.71
N PHE A 69 2.54 0.93 -3.84
CA PHE A 69 3.68 1.78 -4.14
C PHE A 69 3.15 3.16 -4.46
N HIS A 70 3.76 4.21 -3.91
CA HIS A 70 3.34 5.56 -4.23
C HIS A 70 4.50 6.54 -4.33
N SER A 71 4.23 7.60 -5.09
CA SER A 71 5.03 8.81 -5.15
C SER A 71 4.11 10.01 -4.89
N ALA A 72 4.62 11.23 -5.05
CA ALA A 72 3.79 12.43 -4.96
C ALA A 72 2.71 12.51 -6.06
N GLN A 73 2.85 11.76 -7.15
CA GLN A 73 2.01 11.89 -8.35
C GLN A 73 1.27 10.61 -8.75
N ALA A 74 1.60 9.47 -8.14
CA ALA A 74 0.99 8.20 -8.50
C ALA A 74 0.88 7.28 -7.29
N VAL A 75 -0.19 6.49 -7.26
CA VAL A 75 -0.39 5.37 -6.35
C VAL A 75 -0.69 4.14 -7.18
N VAL A 76 0.03 3.06 -6.95
CA VAL A 76 -0.11 1.80 -7.66
C VAL A 76 -0.36 0.68 -6.65
N HIS A 77 -1.47 -0.01 -6.86
CA HIS A 77 -1.85 -1.19 -6.11
C HIS A 77 -1.52 -2.45 -6.92
N THR A 78 -0.96 -3.46 -6.28
CA THR A 78 -0.73 -4.77 -6.90
C THR A 78 -0.91 -5.91 -5.92
N ALA A 79 -1.67 -6.92 -6.30
CA ALA A 79 -1.74 -8.18 -5.57
C ALA A 79 -0.61 -9.10 -6.04
N SER A 80 -0.02 -9.86 -5.12
CA SER A 80 1.05 -10.82 -5.40
C SER A 80 0.92 -12.03 -4.49
N PRO A 81 1.20 -13.26 -4.96
CA PRO A 81 1.28 -14.43 -4.10
C PRO A 81 2.47 -14.38 -3.11
N THR A 82 3.37 -13.42 -3.26
CA THR A 82 4.58 -13.30 -2.45
C THR A 82 4.78 -11.90 -1.87
N ARG A 83 5.38 -11.87 -0.67
CA ARG A 83 5.94 -10.66 -0.04
C ARG A 83 7.42 -10.45 -0.35
N GLY A 84 7.97 -11.17 -1.33
CA GLY A 84 9.39 -11.11 -1.67
C GLY A 84 9.79 -9.84 -2.44
N ALA A 85 11.08 -9.51 -2.38
CA ALA A 85 11.68 -8.37 -3.09
C ALA A 85 11.50 -8.42 -4.62
N ILE A 86 11.11 -9.57 -5.18
CA ILE A 86 10.78 -9.72 -6.60
C ILE A 86 9.64 -8.78 -7.02
N VAL A 87 8.64 -8.58 -6.16
CA VAL A 87 7.50 -7.69 -6.46
C VAL A 87 7.98 -6.25 -6.66
N VAL A 88 8.91 -5.80 -5.81
CA VAL A 88 9.51 -4.46 -5.92
C VAL A 88 10.32 -4.35 -7.21
N ARG A 89 11.16 -5.35 -7.52
CA ARG A 89 11.98 -5.34 -8.74
C ARG A 89 11.14 -5.30 -10.02
N GLU A 90 10.08 -6.09 -10.08
CA GLU A 90 9.17 -6.12 -11.24
C GLU A 90 8.36 -4.82 -11.37
N MET A 91 7.91 -4.26 -10.24
CA MET A 91 7.21 -2.96 -10.23
C MET A 91 8.12 -1.85 -10.77
N MET A 92 9.37 -1.79 -10.30
CA MET A 92 10.30 -0.71 -10.63
C MET A 92 11.02 -0.88 -11.97
N ASP A 93 11.13 -2.12 -12.48
CA ASP A 93 11.63 -2.42 -13.83
C ASP A 93 12.97 -1.73 -14.15
N GLY A 94 13.92 -1.87 -13.22
CA GLY A 94 15.25 -1.29 -13.33
C GLY A 94 15.37 0.16 -12.85
N HIS A 95 14.27 0.91 -12.68
CA HIS A 95 14.34 2.24 -12.09
C HIS A 95 14.79 2.18 -10.62
N ARG A 96 15.71 3.08 -10.25
CA ARG A 96 16.21 3.24 -8.89
C ARG A 96 15.93 4.68 -8.42
N PRO A 97 14.93 4.91 -7.55
CA PRO A 97 14.68 6.24 -7.01
C PRO A 97 15.84 6.71 -6.12
N ALA A 98 15.89 8.02 -5.88
CA ALA A 98 16.85 8.59 -4.94
C ALA A 98 16.53 8.18 -3.50
N VAL A 99 15.23 8.16 -3.13
CA VAL A 99 14.79 7.78 -1.78
C VAL A 99 13.71 6.70 -1.86
N TRP A 100 13.87 5.65 -1.05
CA TRP A 100 12.84 4.65 -0.77
C TRP A 100 12.31 4.82 0.65
N ILE A 101 10.99 4.92 0.82
CA ILE A 101 10.35 5.02 2.14
C ILE A 101 9.59 3.72 2.44
N SER A 102 9.91 3.04 3.54
CA SER A 102 9.13 1.87 3.98
C SER A 102 9.31 1.59 5.47
N ASP A 103 8.57 0.61 6.00
CA ASP A 103 8.66 0.06 7.37
C ASP A 103 9.97 -0.68 7.70
N ARG A 104 10.97 -0.65 6.80
CA ARG A 104 12.23 -1.40 6.88
C ARG A 104 12.14 -2.91 6.72
N TYR A 105 11.01 -3.46 6.27
CA TYR A 105 10.97 -4.88 5.90
C TYR A 105 12.05 -5.20 4.86
N THR A 106 12.76 -6.31 5.06
CA THR A 106 13.99 -6.66 4.30
C THR A 106 13.76 -6.72 2.79
N ALA A 107 12.58 -7.14 2.34
CA ALA A 107 12.25 -7.18 0.92
C ALA A 107 12.17 -5.79 0.27
N GLN A 108 11.94 -4.75 1.07
CA GLN A 108 11.82 -3.36 0.65
C GLN A 108 13.16 -2.60 0.72
N GLN A 109 14.25 -3.26 1.13
CA GLN A 109 15.58 -2.65 1.26
C GLN A 109 16.39 -2.74 -0.03
N GLY A 110 17.29 -1.76 -0.25
CA GLY A 110 18.28 -1.80 -1.34
C GLY A 110 17.78 -1.36 -2.73
N HIS A 111 16.55 -0.83 -2.83
CA HIS A 111 15.95 -0.44 -4.10
C HIS A 111 16.19 1.03 -4.51
N ALA A 112 16.84 1.83 -3.66
CA ALA A 112 17.14 3.24 -3.90
C ALA A 112 18.59 3.60 -3.51
N ALA A 113 18.98 4.86 -3.72
CA ALA A 113 20.25 5.40 -3.23
C ALA A 113 20.22 5.61 -1.70
N ALA A 114 19.10 6.09 -1.15
CA ALA A 114 18.86 6.24 0.27
C ALA A 114 17.56 5.53 0.69
N HIS A 115 17.52 5.08 1.94
CA HIS A 115 16.31 4.56 2.57
C HIS A 115 15.89 5.47 3.73
N GLN A 116 14.61 5.80 3.80
CA GLN A 116 13.99 6.47 4.92
C GLN A 116 12.99 5.52 5.58
N THR A 117 13.04 5.43 6.90
CA THR A 117 12.01 4.70 7.64
C THR A 117 10.69 5.45 7.57
N CYS A 118 9.61 4.74 7.24
CA CYS A 118 8.27 5.32 7.22
C CYS A 118 7.92 5.85 8.62
N LEU A 119 7.73 7.16 8.74
CA LEU A 119 7.50 7.81 10.02
C LEU A 119 6.16 7.39 10.66
N ALA A 120 5.16 7.05 9.86
CA ALA A 120 3.89 6.54 10.37
C ALA A 120 4.04 5.15 11.02
N HIS A 121 4.88 4.28 10.44
CA HIS A 121 5.23 3.00 11.05
C HIS A 121 6.04 3.19 12.33
N LEU A 122 7.09 4.02 12.26
CA LEU A 122 7.91 4.34 13.42
C LEU A 122 7.07 4.94 14.56
N ALA A 123 6.13 5.83 14.27
CA ALA A 123 5.26 6.43 15.27
C ALA A 123 4.35 5.42 15.96
N ARG A 124 3.85 4.42 15.23
CA ARG A 124 3.06 3.33 15.80
C ARG A 124 3.91 2.45 16.72
N ASP A 125 5.13 2.10 16.31
CA ASP A 125 6.04 1.28 17.11
C ASP A 125 6.49 2.02 18.37
N VAL A 126 6.75 3.33 18.25
CA VAL A 126 7.08 4.20 19.39
C VAL A 126 5.91 4.32 20.35
N ALA A 127 4.67 4.51 19.87
CA ALA A 127 3.49 4.56 20.73
C ALA A 127 3.31 3.24 21.51
N TYR A 128 3.42 2.10 20.82
CA TYR A 128 3.38 0.80 21.49
C TYR A 128 4.48 0.66 22.56
N ALA A 129 5.72 1.06 22.23
CA ALA A 129 6.84 0.97 23.16
C ALA A 129 6.69 1.90 24.37
N VAL A 130 6.05 3.07 24.23
CA VAL A 130 5.69 3.95 25.35
C VAL A 130 4.70 3.24 26.29
N ASP A 131 3.74 2.50 25.75
CA ASP A 131 2.73 1.81 26.54
C ASP A 131 3.27 0.56 27.26
N THR A 132 4.33 -0.07 26.74
CA THR A 132 4.81 -1.38 27.20
C THR A 132 6.19 -1.39 27.85
N SER A 133 6.90 -0.27 27.90
CA SER A 133 8.28 -0.19 28.38
C SER A 133 8.49 0.98 29.34
N ASP A 134 9.30 0.77 30.37
CA ASP A 134 9.79 1.82 31.29
C ASP A 134 11.04 2.55 30.74
N ASP A 135 11.55 2.15 29.57
CA ASP A 135 12.68 2.83 28.93
C ASP A 135 12.29 4.28 28.54
N PRO A 136 13.11 5.30 28.84
CA PRO A 136 12.81 6.68 28.47
C PRO A 136 12.94 6.98 26.96
N VAL A 137 13.55 6.11 26.15
CA VAL A 137 13.82 6.33 24.72
C VAL A 137 12.53 6.43 23.89
N PRO A 138 11.55 5.51 23.97
CA PRO A 138 10.27 5.65 23.27
C PRO A 138 9.58 6.98 23.53
N TRP A 139 9.53 7.42 24.78
CA TRP A 139 8.91 8.71 25.12
C TRP A 139 9.65 9.90 24.48
N ARG A 140 10.99 9.90 24.49
CA ARG A 140 11.78 10.94 23.80
C ARG A 140 11.55 10.94 22.30
N LEU A 141 11.47 9.76 21.68
CA LEU A 141 11.15 9.62 20.26
C LEU A 141 9.73 10.09 19.95
N GLN A 142 8.77 9.85 20.84
CA GLN A 142 7.39 10.31 20.68
C GLN A 142 7.33 11.84 20.65
N LEU A 143 8.03 12.53 21.56
CA LEU A 143 8.13 13.99 21.55
C LEU A 143 8.77 14.52 20.26
N TRP A 144 9.84 13.88 19.79
CA TRP A 144 10.48 14.25 18.54
C TRP A 144 9.52 14.08 17.35
N LEU A 145 8.83 12.94 17.25
CA LEU A 145 7.83 12.66 16.21
C LEU A 145 6.67 13.67 16.23
N GLN A 146 6.21 14.07 17.41
CA GLN A 146 5.18 15.12 17.54
C GLN A 146 5.65 16.43 16.92
N SER A 147 6.93 16.81 17.08
CA SER A 147 7.48 18.00 16.41
C SER A 147 7.66 17.83 14.90
N VAL A 148 7.95 16.62 14.43
CA VAL A 148 8.13 16.32 13.00
C VAL A 148 6.79 16.38 12.24
N PHE A 149 5.69 16.04 12.91
CA PHE A 149 4.35 16.07 12.32
C PHE A 149 3.58 17.37 12.54
N ALA A 150 4.11 18.29 13.36
CA ALA A 150 3.53 19.62 13.59
C ALA A 150 3.73 20.54 12.38
#